data_AF-A0A6A6NYJ1-F1
#
_entry.id   AF-A0A6A6NYJ1-F1
#
_cell.length_a   1.000
_cell.length_b   1.000
_cell.length_c   1.000
_cell.angle_alpha   90.00
_cell.angle_beta   90.00
_cell.angle_gamma   90.00
#
_symmetry.space_group_name_H-M   'P 1'
#
loop_
_entity.id
_entity.type
_entity.pdbx_description
1 polymer ?
#
loop_
_entity_poly.entity_id
_entity_poly.type
_entity_poly.pdbx_seq_one_letter_code
_entity_poly.pdbx_strand_id
1 'polypeptide(L)'
;MSSAPPNAGNSLVDDLHGAFADNTIWLDRDVSPSVPASFIRFQYLSEGGANVLLSLSPDLSGGKTGYREEHKPLLEGKLLRLRKAVRGFITAKDIFRFHQSVIQYFFSADEVVEYTLLRVNNSFLAVCNENLQRLAEHQLRTADRTDGCLIGSQDDFISALFVTDMTSHFGPTPDPRGVAFFPTAESSSQRLVTVEFKPKWLIQSPTAPQKARRCRTCALRAKRQATKHRSSDKEFCPLALVDSKGPSAHTLAESIVRAQAYYHELDPAQLDHLTKMLSSFIQYERTNDRLLQKLKNLQMRLSHPLSRTRKCEDVSDILISMTLRDCSLLIRFDIASVGGEHVEPEAKLADLDFKSHGLLVDHYCERNSAVLVETVKALDNPKLVDHELRAARDDLYDRLRTWSEAEEHLIRAGWYTGDENCKLDREICVLWKERDGAETESATEPEDATRNRVVRSNSLKDKK
;
A
#
# COMPACT_ATOMS: atom_id res chain seq x y z
N MET A 1 -56.57 -5.76 -26.51
CA MET A 1 -56.24 -5.27 -25.16
C MET A 1 -55.15 -6.15 -24.59
N SER A 2 -53.90 -5.71 -24.64
CA SER A 2 -52.81 -6.27 -23.83
C SER A 2 -51.71 -5.22 -23.82
N SER A 3 -51.56 -4.56 -22.67
CA SER A 3 -50.55 -3.55 -22.38
C SER A 3 -49.21 -4.25 -22.14
N ALA A 4 -48.25 -4.02 -23.04
CA ALA A 4 -46.85 -4.36 -22.79
C ALA A 4 -46.25 -3.37 -21.76
N PRO A 5 -45.36 -3.83 -20.86
CA PRO A 5 -44.70 -2.96 -19.87
C PRO A 5 -43.64 -2.09 -20.55
N PRO A 6 -43.28 -0.93 -19.97
CA PRO A 6 -42.22 -0.09 -20.51
C PRO A 6 -40.86 -0.78 -20.31
N ASN A 7 -40.05 -0.76 -21.37
CA ASN A 7 -38.64 -1.16 -21.36
C ASN A 7 -37.88 -0.37 -20.29
N ALA A 8 -37.58 -1.02 -19.15
CA ALA A 8 -36.52 -0.61 -18.25
C ALA A 8 -35.20 -1.14 -18.81
N GLY A 9 -34.62 -0.37 -19.72
CA GLY A 9 -33.37 -0.70 -20.41
C GLY A 9 -32.54 0.55 -20.66
N ASN A 10 -32.36 1.37 -19.63
CA ASN A 10 -31.27 2.35 -19.59
C ASN A 10 -30.28 1.86 -18.55
N SER A 11 -29.05 1.63 -19.00
CA SER A 11 -27.94 1.13 -18.20
C SER A 11 -27.48 2.23 -17.23
N LEU A 12 -27.16 1.85 -16.00
CA LEU A 12 -26.50 2.71 -14.99
C LEU A 12 -25.23 3.41 -15.55
N VAL A 13 -24.66 2.86 -16.63
CA VAL A 13 -23.50 3.38 -17.36
C VAL A 13 -23.84 4.63 -18.19
N ASP A 14 -25.06 4.74 -18.73
CA ASP A 14 -25.47 5.90 -19.54
C ASP A 14 -25.80 7.12 -18.66
N ASP A 15 -26.36 6.89 -17.47
CA ASP A 15 -26.58 7.95 -16.46
C ASP A 15 -25.26 8.46 -15.87
N LEU A 16 -24.23 7.61 -15.80
CA LEU A 16 -22.87 8.00 -15.42
C LEU A 16 -22.26 8.94 -16.47
N HIS A 17 -22.33 8.60 -17.77
CA HIS A 17 -21.78 9.44 -18.83
C HIS A 17 -22.43 10.83 -18.93
N GLY A 18 -23.73 10.96 -18.61
CA GLY A 18 -24.43 12.25 -18.58
C GLY A 18 -23.99 13.18 -17.45
N ALA A 19 -23.59 12.65 -16.30
CA ALA A 19 -23.15 13.43 -15.14
C ALA A 19 -21.71 13.97 -15.26
N PHE A 20 -20.90 13.43 -16.18
CA PHE A 20 -19.49 13.80 -16.38
C PHE A 20 -19.28 14.90 -17.44
N ALA A 21 -20.33 15.38 -18.11
CA ALA A 21 -20.20 16.18 -19.32
C ALA A 21 -19.74 17.66 -19.12
N ASP A 22 -19.77 18.21 -17.89
CA ASP A 22 -19.64 19.67 -17.68
C ASP A 22 -18.52 20.12 -16.70
N ASN A 23 -17.44 19.35 -16.51
CA ASN A 23 -16.38 19.69 -15.54
C ASN A 23 -15.10 20.31 -16.15
N THR A 24 -15.22 21.40 -16.90
CA THR A 24 -14.07 22.17 -17.44
C THR A 24 -13.78 23.42 -16.60
N ILE A 25 -12.75 23.43 -15.74
CA ILE A 25 -12.36 24.65 -14.97
C ILE A 25 -10.82 24.78 -14.77
N TRP A 26 -10.38 26.04 -14.69
CA TRP A 26 -9.11 26.72 -15.02
C TRP A 26 -7.98 26.68 -13.97
N LEU A 27 -6.75 26.32 -14.38
CA LEU A 27 -5.48 26.47 -13.62
C LEU A 27 -4.70 27.76 -13.99
N ASP A 28 -4.93 28.90 -13.34
CA ASP A 28 -4.17 30.13 -13.64
C ASP A 28 -2.73 30.12 -13.08
N ARG A 29 -1.89 30.90 -13.77
CA ARG A 29 -0.43 30.97 -13.88
C ARG A 29 0.33 31.03 -12.55
N ASP A 30 1.27 30.09 -12.37
CA ASP A 30 2.70 30.37 -12.07
C ASP A 30 3.47 29.07 -11.77
N VAL A 31 3.52 28.17 -12.76
CA VAL A 31 4.52 27.10 -12.80
C VAL A 31 5.10 27.03 -14.20
N SER A 32 6.37 27.43 -14.32
CA SER A 32 7.22 27.05 -15.45
C SER A 32 7.63 25.58 -15.27
N PRO A 33 7.61 24.72 -16.32
CA PRO A 33 7.29 25.03 -17.70
C PRO A 33 5.78 25.07 -17.94
N SER A 34 5.37 26.11 -18.65
CA SER A 34 3.99 26.60 -18.80
C SER A 34 3.06 25.60 -19.48
N VAL A 35 2.03 25.13 -18.77
CA VAL A 35 0.78 24.64 -19.38
C VAL A 35 -0.33 25.63 -19.03
N PRO A 36 -0.93 26.34 -20.00
CA PRO A 36 -2.02 27.25 -19.71
C PRO A 36 -3.28 26.50 -19.24
N ALA A 37 -3.90 27.04 -18.19
CA ALA A 37 -5.14 26.70 -17.52
C ALA A 37 -6.28 26.05 -18.30
N SER A 38 -6.45 26.45 -19.56
CA SER A 38 -7.71 26.39 -20.29
C SER A 38 -7.93 25.09 -21.06
N PHE A 39 -7.13 24.05 -20.78
CA PHE A 39 -7.03 22.89 -21.67
C PHE A 39 -6.89 21.55 -20.95
N ILE A 40 -7.32 21.41 -19.69
CA ILE A 40 -7.16 20.18 -18.92
C ILE A 40 -8.50 19.77 -18.29
N ARG A 41 -8.96 18.55 -18.58
CA ARG A 41 -10.02 17.85 -17.86
C ARG A 41 -9.40 17.00 -16.77
N PHE A 42 -10.10 16.84 -15.65
CA PHE A 42 -9.72 15.91 -14.60
C PHE A 42 -10.82 14.90 -14.33
N GLN A 43 -10.42 13.69 -13.95
CA GLN A 43 -11.33 12.61 -13.56
C GLN A 43 -10.92 12.07 -12.19
N TYR A 44 -11.88 11.92 -11.29
CA TYR A 44 -11.66 11.22 -10.03
C TYR A 44 -11.31 9.75 -10.29
N LEU A 45 -10.19 9.28 -9.73
CA LEU A 45 -9.78 7.88 -9.83
C LEU A 45 -10.03 7.14 -8.51
N SER A 46 -9.42 7.63 -7.44
CA SER A 46 -9.48 6.97 -6.14
C SER A 46 -9.14 7.92 -5.02
N GLU A 47 -9.41 7.49 -3.78
CA GLU A 47 -9.02 8.23 -2.60
C GLU A 47 -8.55 7.28 -1.49
N GLY A 48 -7.61 7.72 -0.68
CA GLY A 48 -7.19 7.06 0.55
C GLY A 48 -7.64 7.83 1.79
N GLY A 49 -7.13 7.46 2.96
CA GLY A 49 -7.42 8.18 4.20
C GLY A 49 -6.93 9.64 4.20
N ALA A 50 -5.88 9.96 3.43
CA ALA A 50 -5.24 11.27 3.46
C ALA A 50 -5.07 11.94 2.08
N ASN A 51 -5.41 11.25 1.00
CA ASN A 51 -5.13 11.72 -0.37
C ASN A 51 -6.31 11.42 -1.31
N VAL A 52 -6.43 12.22 -2.36
CA VAL A 52 -7.28 11.98 -3.53
C VAL A 52 -6.37 11.92 -4.76
N LEU A 53 -6.62 10.97 -5.66
CA LEU A 53 -5.95 10.83 -6.95
C LEU A 53 -6.90 11.17 -8.08
N LEU A 54 -6.43 12.01 -8.99
CA LEU A 54 -7.14 12.45 -10.19
C LEU A 54 -6.30 12.12 -11.42
N SER A 55 -6.95 11.64 -12.48
CA SER A 55 -6.36 11.59 -13.82
C SER A 55 -6.52 12.97 -14.46
N LEU A 56 -5.49 13.44 -15.17
CA LEU A 56 -5.55 14.66 -15.96
C LEU A 56 -5.43 14.32 -17.45
N SER A 57 -6.27 14.94 -18.27
CA SER A 57 -6.26 14.77 -19.73
C SER A 57 -6.46 16.11 -20.42
N PRO A 58 -5.93 16.32 -21.63
CA PRO A 58 -6.17 17.55 -22.36
C PRO A 58 -7.64 17.68 -22.77
N ASP A 59 -8.20 18.89 -22.68
CA ASP A 59 -9.53 19.20 -23.21
C ASP A 59 -9.45 19.56 -24.69
N LEU A 60 -9.89 18.63 -25.55
CA LEU A 60 -9.89 18.77 -27.01
C LEU A 60 -11.22 19.31 -27.59
N SER A 61 -12.18 19.68 -26.74
CA SER A 61 -13.58 19.94 -27.16
C SER A 61 -13.81 21.31 -27.82
N GLY A 62 -12.90 22.27 -27.66
CA GLY A 62 -12.98 23.59 -28.30
C GLY A 62 -11.86 23.76 -29.32
N GLY A 63 -12.18 23.78 -30.62
CA GLY A 63 -11.25 23.82 -31.77
C GLY A 63 -10.22 24.97 -31.86
N LYS A 64 -9.95 25.66 -30.75
CA LYS A 64 -8.78 26.51 -30.49
C LYS A 64 -8.17 26.10 -29.16
N THR A 65 -7.61 24.91 -29.07
CA THR A 65 -6.83 24.51 -27.90
C THR A 65 -5.44 25.16 -28.00
N GLY A 66 -5.09 25.99 -27.03
CA GLY A 66 -3.71 26.38 -26.74
C GLY A 66 -2.93 25.27 -26.01
N TYR A 67 -3.53 24.08 -25.88
CA TYR A 67 -2.78 22.86 -25.62
C TYR A 67 -1.90 22.57 -26.81
N ARG A 68 -0.60 22.69 -26.60
CA ARG A 68 0.42 22.38 -27.58
C ARG A 68 0.92 20.97 -27.30
N GLU A 69 1.36 20.26 -28.34
CA GLU A 69 2.02 18.96 -28.18
C GLU A 69 3.19 19.01 -27.18
N GLU A 70 3.84 20.17 -27.03
CA GLU A 70 4.89 20.40 -26.03
C GLU A 70 4.43 20.27 -24.57
N HIS A 71 3.12 20.34 -24.29
CA HIS A 71 2.55 20.14 -22.95
C HIS A 71 2.21 18.68 -22.66
N LYS A 72 2.18 17.81 -23.68
CA LYS A 72 1.84 16.40 -23.53
C LYS A 72 2.77 15.66 -22.56
N PRO A 73 4.10 15.83 -22.61
CA PRO A 73 5.00 15.19 -21.64
C PRO A 73 4.78 15.62 -20.19
N LEU A 74 4.06 16.73 -19.94
CA LEU A 74 3.79 17.24 -18.60
C LEU A 74 2.61 16.55 -17.92
N LEU A 75 1.72 15.92 -18.69
CA LEU A 75 0.53 15.22 -18.18
C LEU A 75 0.61 13.70 -18.44
N GLU A 76 1.26 13.29 -19.54
CA GLU A 76 1.35 11.89 -19.93
C GLU A 76 2.09 11.06 -18.88
N GLY A 77 1.49 9.92 -18.51
CA GLY A 77 2.02 9.02 -17.49
C GLY A 77 2.03 9.61 -16.07
N LYS A 78 1.18 10.61 -15.79
CA LYS A 78 1.09 11.24 -14.46
C LYS A 78 -0.34 11.32 -13.95
N LEU A 79 -0.49 11.13 -12.64
CA LEU A 79 -1.72 11.39 -11.90
C LEU A 79 -1.52 12.57 -10.95
N LEU A 80 -2.57 13.36 -10.74
CA LEU A 80 -2.56 14.43 -9.75
C LEU A 80 -2.99 13.90 -8.39
N ARG A 81 -2.14 14.11 -7.39
CA ARG A 81 -2.36 13.72 -6.00
C ARG A 81 -2.57 14.95 -5.13
N LEU A 82 -3.76 15.05 -4.54
CA LEU A 82 -4.17 16.14 -3.66
C LEU A 82 -4.34 15.65 -2.22
N ARG A 83 -3.93 16.48 -1.26
CA ARG A 83 -4.01 16.16 0.18
C ARG A 83 -5.37 16.52 0.77
N LYS A 84 -5.91 15.61 1.57
CA LYS A 84 -7.11 15.84 2.39
C LYS A 84 -6.75 16.56 3.69
N ALA A 85 -7.74 17.23 4.28
CA ALA A 85 -7.67 17.81 5.62
C ALA A 85 -7.63 16.71 6.68
N VAL A 86 -6.42 16.25 7.03
CA VAL A 86 -6.19 15.21 8.05
C VAL A 86 -5.32 15.72 9.20
N ARG A 87 -5.45 15.08 10.37
CA ARG A 87 -4.61 15.36 11.55
C ARG A 87 -3.12 15.10 11.27
N GLY A 88 -2.25 15.97 11.77
CA GLY A 88 -0.78 15.81 11.71
C GLY A 88 -0.05 16.74 10.75
N PHE A 89 -0.69 17.80 10.22
CA PHE A 89 -0.11 18.87 9.39
C PHE A 89 1.15 18.47 8.61
N ILE A 90 0.99 17.57 7.63
CA ILE A 90 2.05 17.24 6.67
C ILE A 90 1.59 17.62 5.28
N THR A 91 2.34 18.52 4.64
CA THR A 91 2.02 19.08 3.33
C THR A 91 2.57 18.19 2.21
N ALA A 92 2.10 18.42 0.98
CA ALA A 92 2.68 17.77 -0.20
C ALA A 92 4.18 18.09 -0.36
N LYS A 93 4.59 19.31 0.00
CA LYS A 93 6.00 19.73 -0.01
C LYS A 93 6.84 18.93 0.98
N ASP A 94 6.32 18.69 2.18
CA ASP A 94 7.01 17.88 3.20
C ASP A 94 7.16 16.43 2.75
N ILE A 95 6.09 15.85 2.17
CA ILE A 95 6.12 14.51 1.59
C ILE A 95 7.17 14.42 0.48
N PHE A 96 7.23 15.41 -0.41
CA PHE A 96 8.22 15.47 -1.48
C PHE A 96 9.66 15.53 -0.94
N ARG A 97 9.92 16.41 0.03
CA ARG A 97 11.25 16.54 0.67
C ARG A 97 11.67 15.24 1.35
N PHE A 98 10.77 14.62 2.12
CA PHE A 98 11.01 13.32 2.75
C PHE A 98 11.29 12.23 1.72
N HIS A 99 10.52 12.19 0.63
CA HIS A 99 10.71 11.23 -0.44
C HIS A 99 12.12 11.36 -1.07
N GLN A 100 12.50 12.57 -1.47
CA GLN A 100 13.81 12.81 -2.08
C GLN A 100 14.99 12.57 -1.12
N SER A 101 14.86 12.97 0.15
CA SER A 101 15.99 12.94 1.09
C SER A 101 16.15 11.60 1.81
N VAL A 102 15.06 10.84 1.97
CA VAL A 102 15.03 9.63 2.79
C VAL A 102 14.66 8.41 1.96
N ILE A 103 13.55 8.45 1.23
CA ILE A 103 13.07 7.27 0.49
C ILE A 103 14.02 6.94 -0.67
N GLN A 104 14.43 7.93 -1.44
CA GLN A 104 15.38 7.75 -2.55
C GLN A 104 16.80 7.39 -2.10
N TYR A 105 17.12 7.52 -0.81
CA TYR A 105 18.36 6.96 -0.26
C TYR A 105 18.28 5.43 -0.14
N PHE A 106 17.09 4.89 0.10
CA PHE A 106 16.88 3.45 0.22
C PHE A 106 16.54 2.79 -1.11
N PHE A 107 15.79 3.45 -1.98
CA PHE A 107 15.29 2.88 -3.24
C PHE A 107 15.69 3.72 -4.45
N SER A 108 15.98 3.05 -5.55
CA SER A 108 16.21 3.72 -6.85
C SER A 108 14.90 4.31 -7.41
N ALA A 109 15.02 5.23 -8.36
CA ALA A 109 13.86 5.84 -9.03
C ALA A 109 12.96 4.82 -9.73
N ASP A 110 13.54 3.69 -10.17
CA ASP A 110 12.79 2.62 -10.83
C ASP A 110 11.97 1.78 -9.84
N GLU A 111 12.35 1.73 -8.57
CA GLU A 111 11.71 0.94 -7.51
C GLU A 111 10.58 1.68 -6.77
N VAL A 112 10.41 2.99 -6.99
CA VAL A 112 9.39 3.82 -6.33
C VAL A 112 8.59 4.61 -7.34
N VAL A 113 7.35 4.97 -6.98
CA VAL A 113 6.56 5.93 -7.74
C VAL A 113 7.22 7.30 -7.63
N GLU A 114 7.52 7.91 -8.77
CA GLU A 114 8.19 9.20 -8.80
C GLU A 114 7.20 10.31 -8.46
N TYR A 115 7.67 11.28 -7.66
CA TYR A 115 6.90 12.47 -7.31
C TYR A 115 7.48 13.70 -8.02
N THR A 116 6.60 14.55 -8.52
CA THR A 116 6.95 15.90 -8.98
C THR A 116 6.13 16.91 -8.19
N LEU A 117 6.79 17.85 -7.52
CA LEU A 117 6.12 18.91 -6.76
C LEU A 117 5.56 19.97 -7.73
N LEU A 118 4.29 20.34 -7.55
CA LEU A 118 3.66 21.42 -8.29
C LEU A 118 2.86 22.33 -7.37
N ARG A 119 2.49 23.50 -7.89
CA ARG A 119 1.55 24.43 -7.26
C ARG A 119 0.20 24.34 -7.96
N VAL A 120 -0.86 24.36 -7.17
CA VAL A 120 -2.25 24.31 -7.63
C VAL A 120 -3.02 25.45 -6.99
N ASN A 121 -3.78 26.21 -7.78
CA ASN A 121 -4.52 27.35 -7.28
C ASN A 121 -5.75 26.95 -6.45
N ASN A 122 -6.20 27.83 -5.57
CA ASN A 122 -7.40 27.56 -4.74
C ASN A 122 -8.68 27.43 -5.57
N SER A 123 -8.77 28.11 -6.71
CA SER A 123 -9.95 28.00 -7.59
C SER A 123 -10.10 26.59 -8.15
N PHE A 124 -9.02 25.92 -8.56
CA PHE A 124 -9.07 24.53 -8.99
C PHE A 124 -9.46 23.60 -7.85
N LEU A 125 -8.94 23.81 -6.64
CA LEU A 125 -9.32 23.01 -5.47
C LEU A 125 -10.80 23.15 -5.13
N ALA A 126 -11.36 24.36 -5.25
CA ALA A 126 -12.78 24.58 -5.01
C ALA A 126 -13.63 23.71 -5.94
N VAL A 127 -13.24 23.61 -7.21
CA VAL A 127 -13.90 22.76 -8.21
C VAL A 127 -13.73 21.28 -7.89
N CYS A 128 -12.52 20.84 -7.52
CA CYS A 128 -12.30 19.47 -7.09
C CYS A 128 -13.16 19.12 -5.86
N ASN A 129 -13.26 20.03 -4.89
CA ASN A 129 -14.09 19.84 -3.70
C ASN A 129 -15.58 19.77 -4.05
N GLU A 130 -16.07 20.63 -4.95
CA GLU A 130 -17.46 20.57 -5.43
C GLU A 130 -17.74 19.24 -6.14
N ASN A 131 -16.82 18.78 -7.00
CA ASN A 131 -16.93 17.48 -7.65
C ASN A 131 -16.96 16.33 -6.63
N LEU A 132 -16.06 16.35 -5.64
CA LEU A 132 -16.02 15.37 -4.54
C LEU A 132 -17.29 15.39 -3.68
N GLN A 133 -17.95 16.55 -3.55
CA GLN A 133 -19.24 16.66 -2.88
C GLN A 133 -20.35 16.02 -3.71
N ARG A 134 -20.43 16.33 -5.02
CA ARG A 134 -21.39 15.69 -5.93
C ARG A 134 -21.23 14.16 -5.93
N LEU A 135 -20.00 13.66 -6.01
CA LEU A 135 -19.72 12.23 -5.92
C LEU A 135 -20.18 11.62 -4.58
N ALA A 136 -20.10 12.37 -3.47
CA ALA A 136 -20.61 11.92 -2.18
C ALA A 136 -22.16 11.89 -2.16
N GLU A 137 -22.82 12.91 -2.71
CA GLU A 137 -24.28 13.00 -2.83
C GLU A 137 -24.85 11.83 -3.66
N HIS A 138 -24.13 11.43 -4.72
CA HIS A 138 -24.46 10.28 -5.55
C HIS A 138 -23.97 8.92 -5.01
N GLN A 139 -23.42 8.88 -3.79
CA GLN A 139 -22.91 7.64 -3.15
C GLN A 139 -21.81 6.93 -3.96
N LEU A 140 -21.10 7.67 -4.81
CA LEU A 140 -19.96 7.18 -5.58
C LEU A 140 -18.64 7.29 -4.80
N ARG A 141 -18.69 7.86 -3.58
CA ARG A 141 -17.61 7.84 -2.59
C ARG A 141 -17.90 6.83 -1.50
N THR A 142 -16.84 6.19 -1.00
CA THR A 142 -16.97 5.24 0.10
C THR A 142 -17.45 5.98 1.37
N ALA A 143 -18.49 5.48 2.03
CA ALA A 143 -19.15 6.16 3.16
C ALA A 143 -18.20 6.46 4.35
N ASP A 144 -17.09 5.74 4.48
CA ASP A 144 -16.04 5.99 5.48
C ASP A 144 -15.05 7.10 5.08
N ARG A 145 -15.26 7.73 3.91
CA ARG A 145 -14.33 8.70 3.29
C ARG A 145 -14.97 10.03 2.90
N THR A 146 -16.29 10.17 3.12
CA THR A 146 -17.08 11.37 2.77
C THR A 146 -16.72 12.60 3.60
N ASP A 147 -16.15 12.41 4.79
CA ASP A 147 -15.86 13.51 5.74
C ASP A 147 -14.58 14.28 5.39
N GLY A 148 -13.78 13.81 4.41
CA GLY A 148 -12.52 14.44 4.03
C GLY A 148 -12.68 15.40 2.85
N CYS A 149 -12.56 16.70 3.10
CA CYS A 149 -12.39 17.74 2.08
C CYS A 149 -10.89 17.93 1.74
N LEU A 150 -10.60 18.41 0.54
CA LEU A 150 -9.25 18.84 0.16
C LEU A 150 -8.90 20.15 0.90
N ILE A 151 -7.65 20.27 1.36
CA ILE A 151 -7.19 21.47 2.06
C ILE A 151 -6.98 22.59 1.04
N GLY A 152 -7.70 23.70 1.18
CA GLY A 152 -7.31 24.99 0.62
C GLY A 152 -6.30 25.71 1.52
N SER A 153 -5.46 26.58 0.96
CA SER A 153 -4.57 27.46 1.75
C SER A 153 -5.19 28.85 1.93
N GLN A 154 -4.69 29.61 2.92
CA GLN A 154 -4.91 31.06 2.97
C GLN A 154 -4.17 31.77 1.82
N ASP A 155 -3.08 31.18 1.33
CA ASP A 155 -2.37 31.61 0.13
C ASP A 155 -3.17 31.23 -1.13
N ASP A 156 -2.98 31.95 -2.24
CA ASP A 156 -3.67 31.70 -3.52
C ASP A 156 -3.42 30.31 -4.12
N PHE A 157 -2.40 29.61 -3.63
CA PHE A 157 -1.98 28.29 -4.10
C PHE A 157 -1.67 27.32 -2.95
N ILE A 158 -1.79 26.02 -3.25
CA ILE A 158 -1.29 24.92 -2.43
C ILE A 158 -0.19 24.16 -3.15
N SER A 159 0.61 23.41 -2.39
CA SER A 159 1.48 22.38 -2.96
C SER A 159 0.68 21.10 -3.23
N ALA A 160 0.89 20.49 -4.40
CA ALA A 160 0.37 19.18 -4.79
C ALA A 160 1.48 18.31 -5.39
N LEU A 161 1.19 17.05 -5.68
CA LEU A 161 2.15 16.13 -6.31
C LEU A 161 1.58 15.56 -7.60
N PHE A 162 2.39 15.58 -8.66
CA PHE A 162 2.24 14.57 -9.70
C PHE A 162 2.91 13.29 -9.25
N VAL A 163 2.28 12.18 -9.54
CA VAL A 163 2.80 10.84 -9.28
C VAL A 163 2.80 10.04 -10.57
N THR A 164 3.77 9.14 -10.74
CA THR A 164 3.78 8.20 -11.89
C THR A 164 2.44 7.46 -11.98
N ASP A 165 1.83 7.50 -13.17
CA ASP A 165 0.64 6.72 -13.46
C ASP A 165 0.99 5.25 -13.65
N MET A 166 0.55 4.44 -12.69
CA MET A 166 0.66 2.99 -12.69
C MET A 166 -0.71 2.34 -12.88
N THR A 167 -1.74 3.05 -13.34
CA THR A 167 -3.06 2.45 -13.58
C THR A 167 -3.02 1.47 -14.75
N SER A 168 -4.00 0.56 -14.80
CA SER A 168 -4.17 -0.35 -15.94
C SER A 168 -4.58 0.45 -17.18
N HIS A 169 -3.98 0.16 -18.33
CA HIS A 169 -4.31 0.81 -19.59
C HIS A 169 -4.99 -0.18 -20.54
N PHE A 170 -6.21 0.17 -20.93
CA PHE A 170 -7.06 -0.60 -21.83
C PHE A 170 -6.97 0.04 -23.23
N GLY A 171 -6.20 -0.55 -24.15
CA GLY A 171 -6.02 -0.04 -25.52
C GLY A 171 -4.64 -0.31 -26.13
N PRO A 172 -4.43 -0.01 -27.43
CA PRO A 172 -3.15 -0.20 -28.10
C PRO A 172 -2.10 0.78 -27.55
N THR A 173 -0.85 0.35 -27.48
CA THR A 173 0.26 1.16 -26.94
C THR A 173 0.48 2.46 -27.69
N PRO A 174 0.94 3.53 -27.02
CA PRO A 174 1.69 4.59 -27.68
C PRO A 174 2.90 3.96 -28.40
N ASP A 175 3.09 4.33 -29.66
CA ASP A 175 4.33 4.08 -30.41
C ASP A 175 5.56 4.47 -29.56
N PRO A 176 6.70 3.76 -29.59
CA PRO A 176 7.96 4.21 -28.97
C PRO A 176 8.43 5.61 -29.42
N ARG A 177 7.77 6.22 -30.42
CA ARG A 177 7.90 7.62 -30.84
C ARG A 177 6.94 8.62 -30.13
N GLY A 178 6.21 8.20 -29.09
CA GLY A 178 5.45 9.11 -28.20
C GLY A 178 4.10 9.60 -28.73
N VAL A 179 3.52 8.94 -29.72
CA VAL A 179 2.20 9.32 -30.24
C VAL A 179 1.12 8.46 -29.57
N ALA A 180 0.66 8.87 -28.37
CA ALA A 180 -0.56 8.36 -27.77
C ALA A 180 -1.74 8.50 -28.76
N PHE A 181 -2.18 7.38 -29.33
CA PHE A 181 -3.46 7.28 -30.01
C PHE A 181 -4.52 7.06 -28.93
N PHE A 182 -5.48 7.97 -28.82
CA PHE A 182 -6.69 7.73 -28.04
C PHE A 182 -7.38 6.49 -28.63
N PRO A 183 -7.78 5.51 -27.81
CA PRO A 183 -8.43 4.31 -28.33
C PRO A 183 -9.73 4.71 -29.02
N THR A 184 -9.82 4.46 -30.32
CA THR A 184 -11.11 4.32 -31.00
C THR A 184 -11.77 3.04 -30.48
N ALA A 185 -13.10 3.03 -30.43
CA ALA A 185 -13.94 1.98 -29.85
C ALA A 185 -13.77 0.56 -30.46
N GLU A 186 -12.78 0.33 -31.32
CA GLU A 186 -12.57 -0.90 -32.10
C GLU A 186 -11.23 -1.62 -31.81
N SER A 187 -10.42 -1.16 -30.84
CA SER A 187 -9.16 -1.85 -30.44
C SER A 187 -9.21 -2.35 -28.99
N SER A 188 -10.03 -3.37 -28.77
CA SER A 188 -10.29 -4.02 -27.48
C SER A 188 -9.26 -5.10 -27.09
N SER A 189 -7.97 -4.75 -27.04
CA SER A 189 -6.96 -5.61 -26.40
C SER A 189 -6.34 -4.90 -25.20
N GLN A 190 -6.69 -5.35 -24.00
CA GLN A 190 -6.01 -5.00 -22.76
C GLN A 190 -4.55 -5.43 -22.86
N ARG A 191 -3.63 -4.47 -22.85
CA ARG A 191 -2.20 -4.76 -22.86
C ARG A 191 -1.59 -4.67 -21.47
N LEU A 192 -1.88 -3.61 -20.72
CA LEU A 192 -1.23 -3.37 -19.42
C LEU A 192 -2.21 -3.51 -18.26
N VAL A 193 -1.90 -4.42 -17.34
CA VAL A 193 -2.68 -4.64 -16.11
C VAL A 193 -1.79 -4.40 -14.90
N THR A 194 -2.26 -3.58 -13.97
CA THR A 194 -1.56 -3.34 -12.70
C THR A 194 -2.19 -4.08 -11.55
N VAL A 195 -1.35 -4.79 -10.79
CA VAL A 195 -1.65 -5.41 -9.50
C VAL A 195 -1.18 -4.50 -8.37
N GLU A 196 -2.13 -4.05 -7.53
CA GLU A 196 -1.86 -3.25 -6.35
C GLU A 196 -2.10 -4.06 -5.07
N PHE A 197 -1.13 -4.17 -4.18
CA PHE A 197 -1.39 -4.65 -2.83
C PHE A 197 -0.44 -4.05 -1.81
N LYS A 198 -0.82 -4.07 -0.53
CA LYS A 198 0.09 -3.66 0.55
C LYS A 198 0.89 -4.88 1.04
N PRO A 199 2.24 -4.89 0.92
CA PRO A 199 3.05 -6.01 1.41
C PRO A 199 2.98 -6.19 2.93
N LYS A 200 2.65 -5.12 3.67
CA LYS A 200 2.59 -5.07 5.14
C LYS A 200 3.94 -5.42 5.79
N TRP A 201 3.90 -6.10 6.94
CA TRP A 201 5.06 -6.51 7.71
C TRP A 201 5.64 -7.79 7.10
N LEU A 202 6.79 -7.67 6.43
CA LEU A 202 7.53 -8.78 5.82
C LEU A 202 8.43 -9.51 6.82
N ILE A 203 8.45 -9.05 8.06
CA ILE A 203 9.10 -9.68 9.21
C ILE A 203 8.09 -9.87 10.36
N GLN A 204 8.38 -10.78 11.27
CA GLN A 204 7.61 -10.89 12.50
C GLN A 204 7.80 -9.64 13.37
N SER A 205 6.76 -9.26 14.12
CA SER A 205 6.85 -8.16 15.09
C SER A 205 7.93 -8.46 16.14
N PRO A 206 8.81 -7.50 16.47
CA PRO A 206 9.87 -7.70 17.46
C PRO A 206 9.33 -7.94 18.87
N THR A 207 8.08 -7.59 19.14
CA THR A 207 7.39 -7.82 20.42
C THR A 207 6.41 -8.99 20.37
N ALA A 208 6.35 -9.73 19.24
CA ALA A 208 5.53 -10.93 19.18
C ALA A 208 5.99 -11.95 20.24
N PRO A 209 5.06 -12.66 20.90
CA PRO A 209 5.42 -13.70 21.85
C PRO A 209 6.27 -14.78 21.18
N GLN A 210 7.20 -15.39 21.93
CA GLN A 210 8.04 -16.48 21.38
C GLN A 210 7.18 -17.61 20.79
N LYS A 211 6.05 -17.93 21.43
CA LYS A 211 5.06 -18.92 20.97
C LYS A 211 4.08 -18.42 19.91
N ALA A 212 4.36 -17.30 19.23
CA ALA A 212 3.49 -16.79 18.19
C ALA A 212 3.31 -17.81 17.05
N ARG A 213 2.05 -18.03 16.67
CA ARG A 213 1.62 -18.85 15.53
C ARG A 213 1.12 -18.00 14.36
N ARG A 214 0.94 -16.70 14.56
CA ARG A 214 0.56 -15.72 13.54
C ARG A 214 1.59 -14.61 13.42
N CYS A 215 1.77 -14.07 12.23
CA CYS A 215 2.43 -12.79 12.05
C CYS A 215 1.49 -11.65 12.47
N ARG A 216 2.02 -10.43 12.66
CA ARG A 216 1.23 -9.28 13.09
C ARG A 216 -0.03 -9.04 12.24
N THR A 217 0.11 -9.09 10.92
CA THR A 217 -1.01 -8.86 10.00
C THR A 217 -2.07 -9.96 10.13
N CYS A 218 -1.67 -11.22 10.22
CA CYS A 218 -2.59 -12.34 10.42
C CYS A 218 -3.31 -12.24 11.79
N ALA A 219 -2.61 -11.83 12.86
CA ALA A 219 -3.21 -11.59 14.18
C ALA A 219 -4.24 -10.45 14.13
N LEU A 220 -3.91 -9.34 13.45
CA LEU A 220 -4.83 -8.21 13.30
C LEU A 220 -6.07 -8.56 12.46
N ARG A 221 -5.92 -9.38 11.41
CA ARG A 221 -7.04 -9.89 10.61
C ARG A 221 -7.94 -10.80 11.44
N ALA A 222 -7.37 -11.73 12.21
CA ALA A 222 -8.13 -12.58 13.12
C ALA A 222 -8.98 -11.74 14.08
N LYS A 223 -8.38 -10.71 14.71
CA LYS A 223 -9.11 -9.75 15.55
C LYS A 223 -10.28 -9.08 14.82
N ARG A 224 -10.07 -8.64 13.57
CA ARG A 224 -11.12 -7.96 12.78
C ARG A 224 -12.26 -8.90 12.39
N GLN A 225 -11.94 -10.14 12.01
CA GLN A 225 -12.94 -11.15 11.68
C GLN A 225 -13.82 -11.48 12.88
N ALA A 226 -13.22 -11.60 14.07
CA ALA A 226 -13.97 -11.84 15.30
C ALA A 226 -14.86 -10.67 15.75
N THR A 227 -14.50 -9.43 15.39
CA THR A 227 -15.18 -8.23 15.91
C THR A 227 -16.20 -7.62 14.96
N LYS A 228 -16.06 -7.79 13.64
CA LYS A 228 -16.87 -7.07 12.66
C LYS A 228 -17.79 -7.94 11.80
N HIS A 229 -17.86 -9.27 12.01
CA HIS A 229 -18.62 -10.21 11.17
C HIS A 229 -18.48 -9.95 9.65
N ARG A 230 -17.36 -9.36 9.21
CA ARG A 230 -17.08 -9.15 7.79
C ARG A 230 -16.55 -10.46 7.23
N SER A 231 -17.09 -10.89 6.10
CA SER A 231 -16.56 -11.99 5.32
C SER A 231 -15.07 -11.76 5.10
N SER A 232 -14.30 -12.79 5.44
CA SER A 232 -12.88 -12.85 5.22
C SER A 232 -12.59 -12.83 3.72
N ASP A 233 -12.38 -11.67 3.13
CA ASP A 233 -11.67 -11.63 1.87
C ASP A 233 -10.26 -12.13 2.19
N LYS A 234 -9.99 -13.34 1.69
CA LYS A 234 -8.85 -14.18 2.06
C LYS A 234 -7.58 -13.53 1.51
N GLU A 235 -7.09 -12.53 2.23
CA GLU A 235 -5.80 -11.91 2.00
C GLU A 235 -4.67 -12.88 2.42
N PHE A 236 -3.59 -12.89 1.64
CA PHE A 236 -2.38 -13.69 1.84
C PHE A 236 -1.59 -13.33 3.12
N CYS A 237 -0.77 -14.25 3.65
CA CYS A 237 0.17 -13.95 4.74
C CYS A 237 1.39 -13.16 4.22
N PRO A 238 1.68 -11.96 4.74
CA PRO A 238 2.83 -11.14 4.31
C PRO A 238 4.18 -11.86 4.32
N LEU A 239 4.46 -12.66 5.36
CA LEU A 239 5.72 -13.40 5.44
C LEU A 239 5.90 -14.37 4.26
N ALA A 240 4.80 -14.90 3.72
CA ALA A 240 4.86 -15.82 2.60
C ALA A 240 5.32 -15.15 1.30
N LEU A 241 5.25 -13.82 1.17
CA LEU A 241 5.75 -13.12 -0.02
C LEU A 241 7.26 -13.27 -0.18
N VAL A 242 7.99 -13.34 0.94
CA VAL A 242 9.46 -13.32 1.00
C VAL A 242 10.07 -14.58 1.60
N ASP A 243 9.24 -15.53 2.03
CA ASP A 243 9.63 -16.80 2.61
C ASP A 243 9.20 -17.95 1.69
N SER A 244 10.17 -18.80 1.33
CA SER A 244 9.96 -19.97 0.50
C SER A 244 9.21 -21.11 1.21
N LYS A 245 9.11 -21.07 2.54
CA LYS A 245 8.40 -22.09 3.34
C LYS A 245 6.87 -21.91 3.38
N GLY A 246 6.36 -20.80 2.86
CA GLY A 246 4.93 -20.51 2.80
C GLY A 246 4.16 -21.33 1.75
N PRO A 247 2.88 -20.99 1.49
CA PRO A 247 2.16 -21.48 0.32
C PRO A 247 2.96 -21.28 -0.98
N SER A 248 2.65 -22.05 -2.03
CA SER A 248 3.26 -21.83 -3.33
C SER A 248 3.06 -20.39 -3.81
N ALA A 249 4.00 -19.86 -4.59
CA ALA A 249 3.89 -18.52 -5.14
C ALA A 249 2.59 -18.35 -5.96
N HIS A 250 2.15 -19.42 -6.63
CA HIS A 250 0.90 -19.47 -7.37
C HIS A 250 -0.32 -19.27 -6.46
N THR A 251 -0.41 -19.98 -5.35
CA THR A 251 -1.53 -19.83 -4.40
C THR A 251 -1.60 -18.41 -3.81
N LEU A 252 -0.45 -17.77 -3.58
CA LEU A 252 -0.42 -16.37 -3.15
C LEU A 252 -0.89 -15.42 -4.27
N ALA A 253 -0.40 -15.63 -5.50
CA ALA A 253 -0.81 -14.85 -6.65
C ALA A 253 -2.32 -14.92 -6.89
N GLU A 254 -2.90 -16.13 -6.85
CA GLU A 254 -4.35 -16.33 -6.94
C GLU A 254 -5.11 -15.56 -5.85
N SER A 255 -4.62 -15.61 -4.60
CA SER A 255 -5.23 -14.87 -3.48
C SER A 255 -5.18 -13.36 -3.69
N ILE A 256 -4.07 -12.83 -4.19
CA ILE A 256 -3.90 -11.41 -4.49
C ILE A 256 -4.82 -10.99 -5.63
N VAL A 257 -4.80 -11.72 -6.74
CA VAL A 257 -5.61 -11.42 -7.93
C VAL A 257 -7.10 -11.50 -7.62
N ARG A 258 -7.55 -12.53 -6.88
CA ARG A 258 -8.96 -12.66 -6.50
C ARG A 258 -9.45 -11.56 -5.55
N ALA A 259 -8.55 -10.94 -4.79
CA ALA A 259 -8.92 -9.83 -3.91
C ALA A 259 -9.14 -8.50 -4.67
N GLN A 260 -8.83 -8.45 -5.97
CA GLN A 260 -8.97 -7.25 -6.79
C GLN A 260 -10.28 -7.29 -7.57
N ALA A 261 -11.26 -6.49 -7.13
CA ALA A 261 -12.57 -6.40 -7.76
C ALA A 261 -12.54 -5.90 -9.22
N TYR A 262 -11.49 -5.19 -9.65
CA TYR A 262 -11.44 -4.63 -11.00
C TYR A 262 -11.10 -5.66 -12.09
N TYR A 263 -10.65 -6.87 -11.72
CA TYR A 263 -10.30 -7.89 -12.73
C TYR A 263 -11.47 -8.75 -13.20
N HIS A 264 -12.70 -8.46 -12.76
CA HIS A 264 -13.89 -9.16 -13.26
C HIS A 264 -14.11 -8.96 -14.77
N GLU A 265 -13.47 -7.97 -15.38
CA GLU A 265 -13.51 -7.69 -16.82
C GLU A 265 -12.48 -8.47 -17.65
N LEU A 266 -11.49 -9.10 -17.00
CA LEU A 266 -10.52 -9.95 -17.71
C LEU A 266 -11.16 -11.29 -18.08
N ASP A 267 -10.85 -11.80 -19.27
CA ASP A 267 -11.26 -13.15 -19.62
C ASP A 267 -10.51 -14.21 -18.76
N PRO A 268 -11.03 -15.44 -18.63
CA PRO A 268 -10.40 -16.46 -17.80
C PRO A 268 -8.95 -16.81 -18.19
N ALA A 269 -8.58 -16.68 -19.47
CA ALA A 269 -7.24 -16.99 -19.94
C ALA A 269 -6.25 -15.86 -19.59
N GLN A 270 -6.67 -14.60 -19.73
CA GLN A 270 -5.90 -13.43 -19.29
C GLN A 270 -5.69 -13.46 -17.77
N LEU A 271 -6.71 -13.84 -17.00
CA LEU A 271 -6.63 -13.95 -15.54
C LEU A 271 -5.64 -15.05 -15.11
N ASP A 272 -5.66 -16.21 -15.77
CA ASP A 272 -4.70 -17.30 -15.55
C ASP A 272 -3.28 -16.86 -15.93
N HIS A 273 -3.11 -16.16 -17.06
CA HIS A 273 -1.81 -15.63 -17.47
C HIS A 273 -1.25 -14.60 -16.49
N LEU A 274 -2.06 -13.62 -16.05
CA LEU A 274 -1.70 -12.66 -15.02
C LEU A 274 -1.28 -13.35 -13.72
N THR A 275 -2.03 -14.37 -13.29
CA THR A 275 -1.73 -15.15 -12.09
C THR A 275 -0.38 -15.85 -12.21
N LYS A 276 -0.05 -16.43 -13.37
CA LYS A 276 1.25 -17.07 -13.65
C LYS A 276 2.40 -16.07 -13.66
N MET A 277 2.21 -14.88 -14.23
CA MET A 277 3.21 -13.82 -14.22
C MET A 277 3.48 -13.31 -12.80
N LEU A 278 2.43 -13.04 -12.01
CA LEU A 278 2.56 -12.63 -10.61
C LEU A 278 3.20 -13.74 -9.76
N SER A 279 2.84 -15.00 -9.99
CA SER A 279 3.48 -16.16 -9.34
C SER A 279 4.98 -16.19 -9.63
N SER A 280 5.38 -15.95 -10.88
CA SER A 280 6.79 -15.93 -11.29
C SER A 280 7.54 -14.77 -10.62
N PHE A 281 6.91 -13.58 -10.56
CA PHE A 281 7.44 -12.43 -9.83
C PHE A 281 7.67 -12.75 -8.33
N ILE A 282 6.66 -13.29 -7.65
CA ILE A 282 6.78 -13.66 -6.22
C ILE A 282 7.87 -14.71 -6.01
N GLN A 283 7.94 -15.71 -6.89
CA GLN A 283 8.98 -16.74 -6.80
C GLN A 283 10.37 -16.14 -6.97
N TYR A 284 10.53 -15.19 -7.90
CA TYR A 284 11.80 -14.48 -8.11
C TYR A 284 12.19 -13.64 -6.88
N GLU A 285 11.24 -12.91 -6.29
CA GLU A 285 11.46 -12.13 -5.07
C GLU A 285 11.83 -12.99 -3.84
N ARG A 286 11.41 -14.26 -3.79
CA ARG A 286 11.82 -15.18 -2.71
C ARG A 286 13.28 -15.59 -2.80
N THR A 287 13.85 -15.61 -4.01
CA THR A 287 15.19 -16.18 -4.28
C THR A 287 16.24 -15.13 -4.57
N ASN A 288 15.85 -13.89 -4.88
CA ASN A 288 16.74 -12.82 -5.29
C ASN A 288 16.58 -11.60 -4.38
N ASP A 289 17.67 -10.89 -4.10
CA ASP A 289 17.65 -9.65 -3.30
C ASP A 289 17.17 -8.46 -4.14
N ARG A 290 15.88 -8.48 -4.50
CA ARG A 290 15.17 -7.41 -5.22
C ARG A 290 14.25 -6.63 -4.27
N LEU A 291 13.14 -6.09 -4.78
CA LEU A 291 12.37 -5.04 -4.14
C LEU A 291 11.76 -5.47 -2.81
N LEU A 292 11.15 -6.65 -2.73
CA LEU A 292 10.51 -7.16 -1.52
C LEU A 292 11.53 -7.63 -0.48
N GLN A 293 12.64 -8.27 -0.88
CA GLN A 293 13.71 -8.64 0.07
C GLN A 293 14.42 -7.40 0.61
N LYS A 294 14.69 -6.42 -0.24
CA LYS A 294 15.22 -5.11 0.19
C LYS A 294 14.28 -4.42 1.16
N LEU A 295 12.97 -4.38 0.88
CA LEU A 295 11.96 -3.85 1.80
C LEU A 295 11.95 -4.61 3.13
N LYS A 296 12.00 -5.95 3.10
CA LYS A 296 12.09 -6.81 4.30
C LYS A 296 13.34 -6.50 5.12
N ASN A 297 14.51 -6.40 4.49
CA ASN A 297 15.79 -6.12 5.13
C ASN A 297 15.78 -4.74 5.81
N LEU A 298 15.19 -3.73 5.16
CA LEU A 298 14.99 -2.41 5.76
C LEU A 298 14.01 -2.46 6.95
N GLN A 299 12.88 -3.15 6.79
CA GLN A 299 11.92 -3.34 7.89
C GLN A 299 12.56 -4.05 9.09
N MET A 300 13.50 -4.99 8.85
CA MET A 300 14.27 -5.67 9.89
C MET A 300 15.23 -4.75 10.60
N ARG A 301 16.05 -4.01 9.84
CA ARG A 301 17.06 -3.10 10.38
C ARG A 301 16.46 -1.96 11.21
N LEU A 302 15.31 -1.44 10.77
CA LEU A 302 14.61 -0.32 11.40
C LEU A 302 13.53 -0.79 12.41
N SER A 303 13.52 -2.08 12.76
CA SER A 303 12.50 -2.65 13.66
C SER A 303 12.88 -2.45 15.12
N HIS A 304 12.10 -1.65 15.84
CA HIS A 304 12.24 -1.49 17.29
C HIS A 304 10.95 -1.86 18.03
N PRO A 305 11.04 -2.33 19.29
CA PRO A 305 9.87 -2.54 20.15
C PRO A 305 9.05 -1.26 20.36
N LEU A 306 7.76 -1.30 20.02
CA LEU A 306 6.86 -0.14 20.14
C LEU A 306 6.62 0.29 21.60
N SER A 307 6.70 -0.64 22.55
CA SER A 307 6.32 -0.42 23.96
C SER A 307 7.42 0.16 24.86
N ARG A 308 8.65 0.35 24.34
CA ARG A 308 9.81 0.75 25.16
C ARG A 308 10.76 1.76 24.51
N THR A 309 10.35 2.35 23.40
CA THR A 309 11.21 3.24 22.64
C THR A 309 11.13 4.69 23.17
N ARG A 310 12.23 5.18 23.75
CA ARG A 310 12.37 6.58 24.22
C ARG A 310 13.60 7.29 23.68
N LYS A 311 14.47 6.59 22.96
CA LYS A 311 15.64 7.22 22.31
C LYS A 311 15.22 7.85 21.00
N CYS A 312 15.88 8.96 20.67
CA CYS A 312 15.61 9.72 19.46
C CYS A 312 15.82 8.85 18.20
N GLU A 313 16.90 8.08 18.17
CA GLU A 313 17.27 7.20 17.06
C GLU A 313 16.22 6.09 16.86
N ASP A 314 15.81 5.45 17.96
CA ASP A 314 14.80 4.39 17.93
C ASP A 314 13.44 4.94 17.44
N VAL A 315 13.03 6.13 17.91
CA VAL A 315 11.81 6.81 17.42
C VAL A 315 11.95 7.10 15.93
N SER A 316 13.12 7.59 15.51
CA SER A 316 13.39 7.94 14.13
C SER A 316 13.22 6.75 13.19
N ASP A 317 13.82 5.62 13.56
CA ASP A 317 13.73 4.35 12.86
C ASP A 317 12.29 3.80 12.83
N ILE A 318 11.56 3.89 13.95
CA ILE A 318 10.15 3.47 14.00
C ILE A 318 9.31 4.23 12.99
N LEU A 319 9.47 5.55 12.86
CA LEU A 319 8.68 6.35 11.93
C LEU A 319 8.93 5.94 10.47
N ILE A 320 10.18 5.71 10.08
CA ILE A 320 10.52 5.19 8.75
C ILE A 320 9.96 3.78 8.58
N SER A 321 10.16 2.90 9.57
CA SER A 321 9.67 1.53 9.53
C SER A 321 8.15 1.48 9.37
N MET A 322 7.42 2.36 10.04
CA MET A 322 5.96 2.48 9.90
C MET A 322 5.54 3.01 8.52
N THR A 323 6.32 3.89 7.88
CA THR A 323 6.13 4.24 6.46
C THR A 323 6.31 3.02 5.56
N LEU A 324 7.41 2.27 5.72
CA LEU A 324 7.72 1.07 4.92
C LEU A 324 6.72 -0.09 5.13
N ARG A 325 6.05 -0.17 6.27
CA ARG A 325 5.05 -1.21 6.58
C ARG A 325 3.65 -0.89 6.04
N ASP A 326 3.38 0.37 5.70
CA ASP A 326 2.08 0.83 5.21
C ASP A 326 2.11 1.32 3.75
N CYS A 327 3.24 1.12 3.06
CA CYS A 327 3.36 1.33 1.62
C CYS A 327 2.50 0.35 0.82
N SER A 328 2.29 0.69 -0.45
CA SER A 328 1.61 -0.12 -1.45
C SER A 328 2.64 -0.57 -2.49
N LEU A 329 2.48 -1.76 -3.06
CA LEU A 329 3.27 -2.27 -4.18
C LEU A 329 2.38 -2.32 -5.41
N LEU A 330 2.81 -1.64 -6.47
CA LEU A 330 2.17 -1.59 -7.78
C LEU A 330 3.03 -2.37 -8.75
N ILE A 331 2.46 -3.38 -9.42
CA ILE A 331 3.17 -4.21 -10.39
C ILE A 331 2.39 -4.19 -11.69
N ARG A 332 2.98 -3.62 -12.74
CA ARG A 332 2.37 -3.51 -14.07
C ARG A 332 2.91 -4.60 -14.98
N PHE A 333 2.00 -5.40 -15.54
CA PHE A 333 2.27 -6.50 -16.44
C PHE A 333 1.77 -6.20 -17.85
N ASP A 334 2.54 -6.60 -18.87
CA ASP A 334 2.04 -6.72 -20.24
C ASP A 334 1.39 -8.11 -20.40
N ILE A 335 0.06 -8.16 -20.44
CA ILE A 335 -0.71 -9.41 -20.56
C ILE A 335 -0.95 -9.81 -22.02
N ALA A 336 -0.59 -8.96 -23.00
CA ALA A 336 -0.78 -9.25 -24.42
C ALA A 336 0.48 -9.79 -25.11
N SER A 337 1.63 -9.81 -24.42
CA SER A 337 2.86 -10.46 -24.89
C SER A 337 2.71 -11.99 -24.93
N VAL A 338 1.98 -12.49 -25.92
CA VAL A 338 1.89 -13.91 -26.26
C VAL A 338 2.94 -14.23 -27.32
N GLY A 339 4.04 -14.89 -26.94
CA GLY A 339 5.06 -15.27 -27.93
C GLY A 339 6.50 -15.52 -27.46
N GLY A 340 6.81 -15.40 -26.16
CA GLY A 340 8.10 -15.84 -25.61
C GLY A 340 9.17 -14.77 -25.39
N GLU A 341 8.88 -13.49 -25.64
CA GLU A 341 9.68 -12.41 -25.06
C GLU A 341 9.23 -12.17 -23.62
N HIS A 342 10.04 -12.60 -22.65
CA HIS A 342 9.83 -12.30 -21.23
C HIS A 342 10.11 -10.81 -21.01
N VAL A 343 9.05 -9.99 -21.00
CA VAL A 343 9.13 -8.61 -20.51
C VAL A 343 9.11 -8.64 -18.99
N GLU A 344 10.15 -8.11 -18.34
CA GLU A 344 10.15 -7.97 -16.87
C GLU A 344 9.01 -7.00 -16.46
N PRO A 345 8.20 -7.35 -15.45
CA PRO A 345 7.15 -6.47 -14.98
C PRO A 345 7.74 -5.24 -14.28
N GLU A 346 7.08 -4.11 -14.43
CA GLU A 346 7.47 -2.88 -13.73
C GLU A 346 6.86 -2.88 -12.33
N ALA A 347 7.71 -2.93 -11.30
CA ALA A 347 7.30 -2.98 -9.91
C ALA A 347 7.77 -1.73 -9.14
N LYS A 348 6.83 -1.00 -8.54
CA LYS A 348 7.09 0.25 -7.81
C LYS A 348 6.39 0.30 -6.46
N LEU A 349 7.09 0.78 -5.43
CA LEU A 349 6.50 1.12 -4.14
C LEU A 349 5.82 2.50 -4.19
N ALA A 350 4.64 2.60 -3.62
CA ALA A 350 3.83 3.80 -3.49
C ALA A 350 3.38 4.01 -2.03
N ASP A 351 2.67 5.11 -1.76
CA ASP A 351 2.17 5.48 -0.42
C ASP A 351 3.25 5.59 0.66
N LEU A 352 4.46 6.03 0.27
CA LEU A 352 5.61 6.24 1.17
C LEU A 352 5.55 7.58 1.92
N ASP A 353 4.36 7.99 2.34
CA ASP A 353 4.16 9.18 3.16
C ASP A 353 4.80 9.01 4.53
N PHE A 354 5.46 10.07 4.99
CA PHE A 354 6.01 10.12 6.33
C PHE A 354 4.91 10.01 7.40
N LYS A 355 5.12 9.14 8.40
CA LYS A 355 4.10 8.81 9.42
C LYS A 355 4.21 9.65 10.68
N SER A 356 4.51 10.94 10.55
CA SER A 356 4.50 11.89 11.67
C SER A 356 4.23 13.32 11.21
N HIS A 357 4.33 14.27 12.14
CA HIS A 357 4.10 15.68 11.92
C HIS A 357 5.10 16.28 10.92
N GLY A 358 4.65 17.23 10.09
CA GLY A 358 5.48 17.88 9.06
C GLY A 358 6.75 18.55 9.61
N LEU A 359 6.67 19.17 10.79
CA LEU A 359 7.83 19.76 11.49
C LEU A 359 9.00 18.78 11.72
N LEU A 360 8.74 17.47 11.80
CA LEU A 360 9.80 16.48 11.96
C LEU A 360 10.47 16.13 10.62
N VAL A 361 9.96 16.55 9.47
CA VAL A 361 10.57 16.26 8.17
C VAL A 361 11.95 16.92 8.04
N ASP A 362 12.13 18.13 8.58
CA ASP A 362 13.43 18.82 8.56
C ASP A 362 14.52 18.01 9.29
N HIS A 363 14.16 17.31 10.37
CA HIS A 363 15.09 16.40 11.06
C HIS A 363 15.69 15.37 10.10
N TYR A 364 14.84 14.75 9.27
CA TYR A 364 15.28 13.72 8.34
C TYR A 364 15.97 14.29 7.10
N CYS A 365 15.46 15.40 6.56
CA CYS A 365 15.98 15.97 5.32
C CYS A 365 17.33 16.66 5.52
N GLU A 366 17.49 17.36 6.63
CA GLU A 366 18.69 18.16 6.92
C GLU A 366 19.65 17.46 7.89
N ARG A 367 19.30 16.24 8.33
CA ARG A 367 19.98 15.51 9.41
C ARG A 367 20.13 16.35 10.68
N ASN A 368 19.21 17.29 10.88
CA ASN A 368 19.21 18.17 12.03
C ASN A 368 18.49 17.47 13.19
N SER A 369 19.25 16.87 14.11
CA SER A 369 18.69 16.16 15.26
C SER A 369 17.97 17.04 16.26
N ALA A 370 18.13 18.37 16.23
CA ALA A 370 17.62 19.24 17.29
C ALA A 370 16.10 19.13 17.48
N VAL A 371 15.32 19.26 16.41
CA VAL A 371 13.85 19.26 16.47
C VAL A 371 13.30 17.92 16.98
N LEU A 372 13.79 16.79 16.45
CA LEU A 372 13.35 15.48 16.93
C LEU A 372 13.82 15.22 18.37
N VAL A 373 15.06 15.56 18.70
CA VAL A 373 15.60 15.39 20.06
C VAL A 373 14.79 16.19 21.07
N GLU A 374 14.46 17.45 20.77
CA GLU A 374 13.62 18.28 21.63
C GLU A 374 12.19 17.74 21.73
N THR A 375 11.60 17.31 20.61
CA THR A 375 10.27 16.71 20.58
C THR A 375 10.21 15.44 21.41
N VAL A 376 11.22 14.58 21.32
CA VAL A 376 11.34 13.34 22.09
C VAL A 376 11.57 13.63 23.58
N LYS A 377 12.47 14.57 23.92
CA LYS A 377 12.66 15.02 25.32
C LYS A 377 11.37 15.58 25.92
N ALA A 378 10.57 16.26 25.10
CA ALA A 378 9.30 16.83 25.52
C ALA A 378 8.21 15.78 25.81
N LEU A 379 8.36 14.54 25.32
CA LEU A 379 7.47 13.42 25.71
C LEU A 379 7.58 13.13 27.21
N ASP A 380 8.78 13.27 27.79
CA ASP A 380 9.05 13.00 29.21
C ASP A 380 8.80 14.22 30.09
N ASN A 381 8.94 15.44 29.55
CA ASN A 381 8.68 16.67 30.28
C ASN A 381 7.91 17.68 29.40
N PRO A 382 6.56 17.69 29.47
CA PRO A 382 5.72 18.53 28.64
C PRO A 382 5.92 20.05 28.82
N LYS A 383 6.62 20.46 29.88
CA LYS A 383 6.92 21.87 30.18
C LYS A 383 8.11 22.41 29.36
N LEU A 384 8.85 21.56 28.65
CA LEU A 384 10.09 21.92 27.94
C LEU A 384 9.90 22.42 26.50
N VAL A 385 8.67 22.57 26.00
CA VAL A 385 8.43 22.90 24.58
C VAL A 385 7.70 24.21 24.37
N ASP A 386 8.21 24.98 23.43
CA ASP A 386 7.52 26.13 22.87
C ASP A 386 6.20 25.71 22.21
N HIS A 387 5.27 26.64 22.04
CA HIS A 387 3.95 26.44 21.46
C HIS A 387 3.99 25.69 20.12
N GLU A 388 4.96 25.99 19.26
CA GLU A 388 5.09 25.41 17.92
C GLU A 388 5.39 23.90 17.94
N LEU A 389 6.19 23.41 18.90
CA LEU A 389 6.56 22.00 19.00
C LEU A 389 5.52 21.14 19.73
N ARG A 390 4.54 21.76 20.40
CA ARG A 390 3.49 21.01 21.12
C ARG A 390 2.67 20.15 20.18
N ALA A 391 2.29 20.68 19.02
CA ALA A 391 1.53 19.93 18.02
C ALA A 391 2.31 18.72 17.47
N ALA A 392 3.60 18.89 17.18
CA ALA A 392 4.46 17.80 16.72
C ALA A 392 4.66 16.73 17.80
N ARG A 393 4.91 17.15 19.04
CA ARG A 393 5.02 16.25 20.20
C ARG A 393 3.72 15.46 20.40
N ASP A 394 2.58 16.13 20.41
CA ASP A 394 1.30 15.50 20.69
C ASP A 394 0.91 14.52 19.58
N ASP A 395 1.12 14.87 18.29
CA ASP A 395 0.94 13.94 17.17
C ASP A 395 1.87 12.72 17.29
N LEU A 396 3.15 12.93 17.61
CA LEU A 396 4.11 11.85 17.81
C LEU A 396 3.71 10.93 18.97
N TYR A 397 3.38 11.52 20.12
CA TYR A 397 2.94 10.78 21.30
C TYR A 397 1.69 9.94 21.01
N ASP A 398 0.69 10.54 20.37
CA ASP A 398 -0.56 9.87 20.05
C ASP A 398 -0.35 8.70 19.08
N ARG A 399 0.52 8.86 18.08
CA ARG A 399 0.86 7.78 17.14
C ARG A 399 1.58 6.63 17.83
N LEU A 400 2.66 6.93 18.57
CA LEU A 400 3.44 5.91 19.28
C LEU A 400 2.57 5.15 20.27
N ARG A 401 1.76 5.86 21.05
CA ARG A 401 0.79 5.29 21.98
C ARG A 401 -0.22 4.40 21.25
N THR A 402 -0.84 4.89 20.18
CA THR A 402 -1.82 4.12 19.40
C THR A 402 -1.22 2.83 18.84
N TRP A 403 0.00 2.90 18.31
CA TRP A 403 0.69 1.72 17.77
C TRP A 403 1.06 0.72 18.88
N SER A 404 1.57 1.21 20.01
CA SER A 404 1.92 0.37 21.16
C SER A 404 0.68 -0.31 21.76
N GLU A 405 -0.40 0.43 22.00
CA GLU A 405 -1.65 -0.11 22.55
C GLU A 405 -2.27 -1.16 21.61
N ALA A 406 -2.25 -0.90 20.31
CA ALA A 406 -2.71 -1.86 19.32
C ALA A 406 -1.89 -3.16 19.36
N GLU A 407 -0.57 -3.06 19.48
CA GLU A 407 0.34 -4.20 19.56
C GLU A 407 0.16 -4.99 20.86
N GLU A 408 0.16 -4.31 22.00
CA GLU A 408 -0.05 -4.93 23.32
C GLU A 408 -1.39 -5.62 23.43
N HIS A 409 -2.43 -5.07 22.78
CA HIS A 409 -3.72 -5.72 22.72
C HIS A 409 -3.66 -7.01 21.90
N LEU A 410 -2.95 -7.03 20.76
CA LEU A 410 -2.75 -8.26 19.98
C LEU A 410 -2.04 -9.35 20.80
N ILE A 411 -1.08 -8.94 21.63
CA ILE A 411 -0.33 -9.83 22.52
C ILE A 411 -1.21 -10.35 23.67
N ARG A 412 -1.78 -9.45 24.46
CA ARG A 412 -2.53 -9.80 25.69
C ARG A 412 -3.78 -10.61 25.41
N ALA A 413 -4.46 -10.34 24.29
CA ALA A 413 -5.68 -11.06 23.92
C ALA A 413 -5.41 -12.36 23.13
N GLY A 414 -4.15 -12.81 23.04
CA GLY A 414 -3.82 -14.12 22.46
C GLY A 414 -3.85 -14.21 20.94
N TRP A 415 -4.08 -13.10 20.23
CA TRP A 415 -4.24 -13.10 18.76
C TRP A 415 -3.01 -13.60 18.00
N TYR A 416 -1.82 -13.39 18.57
CA TYR A 416 -0.57 -13.94 18.02
C TYR A 416 -0.46 -15.45 18.19
N THR A 417 -0.96 -16.00 19.28
CA THR A 417 -0.75 -17.39 19.69
C THR A 417 -1.90 -18.30 19.28
N GLY A 418 -3.05 -17.74 18.90
CA GLY A 418 -4.26 -18.53 18.67
C GLY A 418 -5.03 -18.83 19.96
N ASP A 419 -4.63 -18.22 21.08
CA ASP A 419 -5.25 -18.42 22.39
C ASP A 419 -6.46 -17.47 22.59
N GLU A 420 -6.89 -16.74 21.56
CA GLU A 420 -8.09 -15.91 21.64
C GLU A 420 -9.35 -16.74 21.94
N ASN A 421 -10.32 -16.13 22.63
CA ASN A 421 -11.55 -16.81 23.05
C ASN A 421 -12.53 -17.15 21.90
N CYS A 422 -12.16 -16.93 20.64
CA CYS A 422 -12.99 -17.23 19.48
C CYS A 422 -12.34 -18.29 18.56
N LYS A 423 -13.14 -19.26 18.11
CA LYS A 423 -12.68 -20.26 17.13
C LYS A 423 -12.64 -19.63 15.75
N LEU A 424 -11.47 -19.19 15.31
CA LEU A 424 -11.22 -18.74 13.93
C LEU A 424 -10.50 -19.81 13.12
N ASP A 425 -10.74 -19.80 11.81
CA ASP A 425 -10.14 -20.74 10.87
C ASP A 425 -8.62 -20.53 10.78
N ARG A 426 -7.85 -21.63 10.84
CA ARG A 426 -6.51 -21.65 11.46
C ARG A 426 -5.30 -21.54 10.52
N GLU A 427 -5.46 -21.51 9.20
CA GLU A 427 -4.37 -22.03 8.33
C GLU A 427 -3.63 -21.06 7.39
N ILE A 428 -3.88 -19.75 7.45
CA ILE A 428 -3.27 -18.84 6.43
C ILE A 428 -1.82 -18.44 6.77
N CYS A 429 -1.40 -18.46 8.05
CA CYS A 429 -0.10 -17.93 8.45
C CYS A 429 1.04 -18.95 8.33
N VAL A 430 2.17 -18.53 7.75
CA VAL A 430 3.39 -19.36 7.62
C VAL A 430 3.88 -19.89 8.96
N LEU A 431 3.82 -19.07 10.02
CA LEU A 431 4.30 -19.43 11.36
C LEU A 431 3.46 -20.52 12.04
N TRP A 432 2.23 -20.75 11.57
CA TRP A 432 1.38 -21.80 12.12
C TRP A 432 1.91 -23.19 11.72
N LYS A 433 2.35 -23.33 10.47
CA LYS A 433 2.85 -24.60 9.91
C LYS A 433 4.20 -25.01 10.49
N GLU A 434 5.08 -24.06 10.82
CA GLU A 434 6.40 -24.37 11.39
C GLU A 434 6.32 -25.05 12.77
N ARG A 435 5.26 -24.78 13.55
CA ARG A 435 5.12 -25.35 14.91
C ARG A 435 4.41 -26.70 14.93
N ASP A 436 3.39 -26.89 14.10
CA ASP A 436 2.71 -28.19 13.99
C ASP A 436 3.64 -29.27 13.40
N GLY A 437 4.60 -28.88 12.55
CA GLY A 437 5.66 -29.77 12.06
C GLY A 437 6.79 -30.05 13.08
N ALA A 438 7.08 -29.10 13.98
CA ALA A 438 8.10 -29.29 15.01
C ALA A 438 7.61 -30.16 16.19
N GLU A 439 6.32 -30.09 16.53
CA GLU A 439 5.71 -30.93 17.57
C GLU A 439 5.59 -32.41 17.15
N THR A 440 5.59 -32.71 15.85
CA THR A 440 5.59 -34.09 15.34
C THR A 440 6.99 -34.71 15.25
N GLU A 441 8.05 -33.93 15.07
CA GLU A 441 9.44 -34.43 15.06
C GLU A 441 10.05 -34.63 16.47
N SER A 442 9.54 -33.95 17.50
CA SER A 442 10.03 -34.12 18.88
C SER A 442 9.38 -35.29 19.65
N ALA A 443 8.54 -36.10 19.01
CA ALA A 443 7.78 -37.20 19.65
C ALA A 443 8.35 -38.61 19.36
N THR A 444 9.65 -38.72 19.07
CA THR A 444 10.35 -40.02 19.06
C THR A 444 11.31 -40.11 20.24
N GLU A 445 10.77 -40.46 21.42
CA GLU A 445 11.60 -41.03 22.49
C GLU A 445 12.03 -42.46 22.10
N PRO A 446 13.27 -42.87 22.39
CA PRO A 446 13.71 -44.24 22.14
C PRO A 446 13.09 -45.17 23.17
N GLU A 447 12.22 -46.08 22.72
CA GLU A 447 11.67 -47.13 23.58
C GLU A 447 12.77 -48.04 24.13
N ASP A 448 12.67 -48.20 25.44
CA ASP A 448 13.53 -48.90 26.39
C ASP A 448 13.57 -50.41 26.12
N ALA A 449 14.62 -50.90 25.45
CA ALA A 449 14.84 -52.33 25.22
C ALA A 449 15.65 -52.97 26.37
N THR A 450 15.08 -53.03 27.58
CA THR A 450 15.68 -53.84 28.65
C THR A 450 14.66 -54.46 29.61
N ARG A 451 14.10 -55.62 29.24
CA ARG A 451 13.81 -56.75 30.18
C ARG A 451 13.16 -57.93 29.46
N ASN A 452 13.94 -59.00 29.24
CA ASN A 452 13.64 -60.34 29.75
C ASN A 452 14.57 -61.38 29.14
N ARG A 453 15.55 -61.86 29.90
CA ARG A 453 15.98 -63.26 29.78
C ARG A 453 16.47 -63.78 31.13
N VAL A 454 15.55 -64.44 31.82
CA VAL A 454 15.83 -65.41 32.87
C VAL A 454 16.39 -66.65 32.19
N VAL A 455 17.67 -66.98 32.40
CA VAL A 455 18.18 -68.36 32.30
C VAL A 455 19.11 -68.62 33.49
N ARG A 456 18.87 -69.78 34.08
CA ARG A 456 19.46 -70.36 35.29
C ARG A 456 20.95 -70.67 35.16
N SER A 457 21.63 -70.51 36.29
CA SER A 457 22.78 -71.27 36.83
C SER A 457 23.48 -72.30 35.93
N ASN A 458 24.81 -72.20 35.82
CA ASN A 458 25.71 -73.30 36.20
C ASN A 458 27.14 -72.81 36.45
N SER A 459 27.77 -73.49 37.41
CA SER A 459 29.13 -73.26 37.93
C SER A 459 30.23 -73.69 36.96
N LEU A 460 31.45 -73.15 37.13
CA LEU A 460 32.79 -73.78 37.01
C LEU A 460 33.83 -72.64 36.88
N LYS A 461 34.58 -72.33 37.94
CA LYS A 461 35.97 -72.78 38.25
C LYS A 461 37.04 -72.35 37.24
N ASP A 462 37.98 -71.54 37.75
CA ASP A 462 39.44 -71.48 37.52
C ASP A 462 40.00 -71.94 36.17
N LYS A 463 40.75 -71.05 35.49
CA LYS A 463 42.22 -71.15 35.35
C LYS A 463 42.78 -70.16 34.30
N LYS A 464 43.93 -69.60 34.69
CA LYS A 464 44.96 -68.85 33.94
C LYS A 464 44.76 -67.36 33.74
#